data_AF-A0A6A3KJP5-F1
#
_entry.id   AF-A0A6A3KJP5-F1
#
_cell.length_a   1.000
_cell.length_b   1.000
_cell.length_c   1.000
_cell.angle_alpha   90.00
_cell.angle_beta   90.00
_cell.angle_gamma   90.00
#
_symmetry.space_group_name_H-M   'P 1'
#
loop_
_entity.id
_entity.type
_entity.pdbx_description
1 polymer ?
#
loop_
_entity_poly.entity_id
_entity_poly.type
_entity_poly.pdbx_seq_one_letter_code
_entity_poly.pdbx_strand_id
1 'polypeptide(L)' 'MTNRLGLDKSIKSEHKSRPASIPRGSFVLTRSVSIPAMISCLWWDRKPVYYLCTGSAMTPSTLERKV' A
#
# COMPACT_ATOMS: atom_id res chain seq x y z
N MET A 1 -0.17 6.63 12.05
CA MET A 1 -1.57 7.12 12.16
C MET A 1 -2.30 6.74 10.87
N THR A 2 -3.10 5.69 10.90
CA THR A 2 -3.78 5.07 9.73
C THR A 2 -5.29 5.31 9.72
N ASN A 3 -5.78 6.26 10.51
CA ASN A 3 -7.20 6.60 10.57
C ASN A 3 -7.55 7.73 9.58
N ARG A 4 -7.23 7.55 8.30
CA ARG A 4 -7.54 8.51 7.23
C ARG A 4 -8.87 8.13 6.58
N LEU A 5 -9.72 9.12 6.29
CA LEU A 5 -10.92 8.92 5.48
C LEU A 5 -10.55 8.37 4.10
N GLY A 6 -11.35 7.44 3.58
CA GLY A 6 -11.11 6.80 2.28
C GLY A 6 -10.06 5.69 2.29
N LEU A 7 -9.24 5.55 3.34
CA LEU A 7 -8.33 4.41 3.48
C LEU A 7 -9.14 3.16 3.84
N ASP A 8 -8.99 2.11 3.03
CA ASP A 8 -9.57 0.81 3.33
C ASP A 8 -9.02 0.27 4.66
N LYS A 9 -9.92 -0.11 5.57
CA LYS A 9 -9.52 -0.64 6.87
C LYS A 9 -8.99 -2.06 6.76
N SER A 10 -9.38 -2.81 5.73
CA SER A 10 -8.98 -4.21 5.53
C SER A 10 -7.49 -4.36 5.25
N ILE A 11 -6.87 -3.34 4.65
CA ILE A 11 -5.44 -3.36 4.28
C ILE A 11 -4.52 -3.06 5.47
N LYS A 12 -5.08 -2.73 6.65
CA LYS A 12 -4.29 -2.39 7.83
C LYS A 12 -3.62 -3.63 8.38
N SER A 13 -2.29 -3.62 8.42
CA SER A 13 -1.50 -4.64 9.09
C SER A 13 -1.53 -4.43 10.61
N GLU A 14 -1.62 -5.54 11.34
CA GLU A 14 -1.44 -5.59 12.81
C GLU A 14 0.04 -5.47 13.22
N HIS A 15 0.96 -5.84 12.32
CA HIS A 15 2.40 -5.75 12.58
C HIS A 15 2.90 -4.30 12.51
N LYS A 16 3.67 -3.88 13.52
CA LYS A 16 4.33 -2.55 13.59
C LYS A 16 5.59 -2.46 12.71
N SER A 17 6.20 -3.58 12.38
CA SER A 17 7.40 -3.73 11.56
C SER A 17 7.17 -4.82 10.52
N ARG A 18 7.93 -4.80 9.42
CA ARG A 18 7.82 -5.83 8.38
C ARG A 18 8.20 -7.22 8.93
N PRO A 19 7.31 -8.23 8.87
CA PRO A 19 7.66 -9.61 9.19
C PRO A 19 8.76 -10.16 8.26
N ALA A 20 9.58 -11.09 8.75
CA ALA A 20 10.66 -11.69 7.96
C ALA A 20 10.13 -12.47 6.73
N SER A 21 8.92 -13.02 6.81
CA SER A 21 8.25 -13.76 5.73
C SER A 21 7.81 -12.89 4.56
N ILE A 22 7.71 -11.57 4.75
CA ILE A 22 7.26 -10.64 3.70
C ILE A 22 8.50 -10.00 3.06
N PRO A 23 8.77 -10.21 1.75
CA PRO A 23 9.89 -9.56 1.07
C PRO A 23 9.81 -8.04 1.15
N ARG A 24 10.95 -7.37 1.33
CA ARG A 24 11.01 -5.90 1.27
C ARG A 24 10.60 -5.43 -0.12
N GLY A 25 9.79 -4.38 -0.18
CA GLY A 25 9.25 -3.85 -1.42
C GLY A 25 7.89 -4.44 -1.82
N SER A 26 7.43 -5.50 -1.15
CA SER A 26 6.11 -6.08 -1.41
C SER A 26 5.01 -5.06 -1.13
N PHE A 27 3.91 -5.15 -1.87
CA PHE A 27 2.77 -4.28 -1.68
C PHE A 27 1.44 -5.00 -1.90
N VAL A 28 0.41 -4.45 -1.29
CA VAL A 28 -0.99 -4.83 -1.50
C VAL A 28 -1.74 -3.59 -1.93
N LEU A 29 -2.69 -3.75 -2.85
CA LEU A 29 -3.56 -2.69 -3.33
C LEU A 29 -5.01 -3.08 -3.08
N THR A 30 -5.83 -2.13 -2.63
CA THR A 30 -7.29 -2.27 -2.61
C THR A 30 -7.94 -1.09 -3.29
N ARG A 31 -9.07 -1.32 -3.96
CA ARG A 31 -9.84 -0.31 -4.68
C ARG A 31 -11.13 -0.02 -3.93
N SER A 32 -11.51 1.24 -3.83
CA SER A 32 -12.85 1.59 -3.36
C SER A 32 -13.90 1.13 -4.36
N VAL A 33 -14.96 0.50 -3.86
CA VAL A 33 -16.13 0.09 -4.66
C VAL A 33 -16.96 1.30 -5.07
N SER A 34 -17.09 2.29 -4.18
CA SER A 34 -17.90 3.49 -4.42
C SER A 34 -17.20 4.52 -5.31
N ILE A 35 -15.86 4.61 -5.24
CA ILE A 35 -15.06 5.54 -6.03
C ILE A 35 -13.89 4.75 -6.66
N PRO A 36 -14.07 4.12 -7.84
CA PRO A 36 -13.05 3.25 -8.43
C PRO A 36 -11.68 3.89 -8.67
N ALA A 37 -11.64 5.22 -8.80
CA ALA A 37 -10.42 6.00 -8.91
C ALA A 37 -9.60 6.03 -7.61
N MET A 38 -10.21 5.75 -6.45
CA MET A 38 -9.57 5.78 -5.14
C MET A 38 -8.98 4.41 -4.78
N ILE A 39 -7.69 4.39 -4.51
CA ILE A 39 -6.89 3.18 -4.25
C ILE A 39 -6.15 3.36 -2.93
N SER A 40 -6.19 2.33 -2.10
CA SER A 40 -5.36 2.21 -0.89
C SER A 40 -4.21 1.25 -1.16
N CYS A 41 -3.02 1.59 -0.68
CA CYS A 41 -1.83 0.75 -0.83
C CYS A 41 -1.15 0.55 0.53
N LEU A 42 -0.76 -0.69 0.82
CA LEU A 42 0.18 -1.05 1.88
C LEU A 42 1.49 -1.45 1.22
N TRP A 43 2.56 -0.74 1.51
CA TRP A 43 3.91 -1.03 1.04
C TRP A 43 4.83 -1.43 2.20
N TRP A 44 5.60 -2.48 1.98
CA TRP A 44 6.46 -3.10 3.00
C TRP A 44 7.92 -2.72 2.85
N ASP A 45 8.33 -1.65 3.54
CA ASP A 45 9.74 -1.31 3.70
C ASP A 45 10.33 -1.92 4.99
N ARG A 46 10.90 -1.11 5.90
CA ARG A 46 11.22 -1.55 7.28
C ARG A 46 9.95 -1.61 8.15
N LYS A 47 8.99 -0.73 7.87
CA LYS A 47 7.69 -0.60 8.54
C LYS A 47 6.58 -0.58 7.47
N PRO A 48 5.33 -0.91 7.82
CA PRO A 48 4.22 -0.76 6.89
C PRO A 48 4.01 0.71 6.56
N VAL A 49 3.98 1.05 5.27
CA VAL A 49 3.70 2.39 4.77
C VAL A 49 2.36 2.35 4.04
N TYR A 50 1.49 3.31 4.34
CA TYR A 50 0.15 3.37 3.78
C TYR A 50 0.00 4.57 2.85
N TYR A 51 -0.45 4.32 1.63
CA TYR A 51 -0.79 5.36 0.67
C TYR A 51 -2.28 5.33 0.36
N LEU A 52 -2.83 6.52 0.15
CA LEU A 52 -4.17 6.72 -0.38
C LEU A 52 -4.00 7.58 -1.63
N CYS A 53 -4.41 7.04 -2.77
CA CYS A 53 -4.12 7.63 -4.07
C CYS A 53 -5.38 7.71 -4.92
N THR A 54 -5.42 8.66 -5.85
CA THR A 54 -6.41 8.71 -6.92
C THR A 54 -5.71 8.61 -8.28
N GLY A 55 -6.34 7.91 -9.23
CA GLY A 55 -5.84 7.84 -10.62
C GLY A 55 -4.56 7.03 -10.82
N SER A 56 -4.18 6.17 -9.87
CA SER A 56 -2.97 5.34 -9.99
C SER A 56 -3.23 4.07 -10.80
N ALA A 57 -2.22 3.64 -11.57
CA ALA A 57 -2.20 2.30 -12.15
C ALA A 57 -1.93 1.26 -11.04
N MET A 58 -2.64 0.14 -11.07
CA MET A 58 -2.39 -0.98 -10.13
C MET A 58 -1.38 -2.00 -10.66
N THR A 59 -0.90 -1.81 -11.89
CA THR A 59 0.06 -2.71 -12.50
C THR A 59 1.42 -2.52 -11.82
N PRO A 60 2.06 -3.59 -11.31
CA PRO A 60 3.42 -3.51 -10.80
C PRO A 60 4.39 -3.01 -11.88
N SER A 61 5.29 -2.10 -11.52
CA SER A 61 6.42 -1.71 -12.35
C SER A 61 7.69 -1.75 -11.52
N THR A 62 8.75 -2.36 -12.04
CA THR A 62 10.07 -2.34 -11.42
C THR A 62 10.89 -1.22 -12.05
N LEU A 63 11.37 -0.29 -11.21
CA LEU A 63 12.25 0.79 -11.64
C LEU A 63 13.61 0.57 -10.99
N GLU A 64 14.66 0.57 -11.80
CA GLU A 64 16.01 0.54 -11.28
C GLU A 64 16.38 1.90 -10.69
N ARG A 65 17.05 1.88 -9.54
CA ARG A 65 17.61 3.10 -8.97
C ARG A 65 18.77 3.53 -9.88
N LYS A 66 18.63 4.68 -10.53
CA LYS A 66 19.77 5.35 -11.17
C LYS A 66 20.80 5.64 -10.07
N VAL A 67 21.98 5.02 -10.18
CA VAL A 67 23.14 5.27 -9.30
C VAL A 67 23.90 6.48 -9.83
#